data_AF-A0A951XAT1-F1
#
_entry.id   AF-A0A951XAT1-F1
#
_cell.length_a   1.000
_cell.length_b   1.000
_cell.length_c   1.000
_cell.angle_alpha   90.00
_cell.angle_beta   90.00
_cell.angle_gamma   90.00
#
_symmetry.space_group_name_H-M   'P 1'
#
loop_
_entity.id
_entity.type
_entity.pdbx_description
1 polymer ?
#
loop_
_entity_poly.entity_id
_entity_poly.type
_entity_poly.pdbx_seq_one_letter_code
_entity_poly.pdbx_strand_id
1 'polypeptide(L)'
;MKKGSVIKYLLLLLTAFGLYWFSNQSSRPDQEISFDRSLTPLIYTKHARCRMDCRHIDEAEVQEILRNGKINYQKSEPDSKPDPKFALEGITRDRQSVRIIFAPSKRGMVVITCIDLDEEWTCHCN
;
A
#
# COMPACT_ATOMS: atom_id res chain seq x y z
N MET A 1 36.87 44.16 -18.51
CA MET A 1 35.83 43.59 -17.61
C MET A 1 36.41 43.48 -16.20
N LYS A 2 35.81 44.14 -15.20
CA LYS A 2 36.36 44.21 -13.83
C LYS A 2 36.10 42.89 -13.09
N LYS A 3 37.15 42.10 -12.83
CA LYS A 3 37.13 40.79 -12.15
C LYS A 3 36.26 40.75 -10.87
N GLY A 4 36.21 41.85 -10.12
CA GLY A 4 35.40 41.96 -8.90
C GLY A 4 33.88 41.96 -9.11
N SER A 5 33.40 42.23 -10.33
CA SER A 5 31.96 42.19 -10.64
C SER A 5 31.48 40.76 -10.85
N VAL A 6 32.28 39.92 -11.52
CA VAL A 6 31.93 38.54 -11.86
C VAL A 6 31.77 37.67 -10.61
N ILE A 7 32.61 37.88 -9.60
CA ILE A 7 32.56 37.15 -8.32
C ILE A 7 31.24 37.41 -7.57
N LYS A 8 30.71 38.63 -7.63
CA LYS A 8 29.43 38.98 -6.98
C LYS A 8 28.24 38.27 -7.63
N TYR A 9 28.23 38.18 -8.96
CA TYR A 9 27.19 37.44 -9.68
C TYR A 9 27.29 35.94 -9.44
N LEU A 10 28.50 35.38 -9.35
CA LEU A 10 28.72 33.98 -8.98
C LEU A 10 28.20 33.66 -7.58
N LEU A 11 28.49 34.51 -6.59
CA LEU A 11 27.99 34.33 -5.22
C LEU A 11 26.45 34.44 -5.17
N LEU A 12 25.86 35.40 -5.89
CA LEU A 12 24.40 35.54 -6.00
C LEU A 12 23.76 34.29 -6.63
N LEU A 13 24.33 33.77 -7.71
CA LEU A 13 23.81 32.57 -8.37
C LEU A 13 23.91 31.33 -7.47
N LEU A 14 25.00 31.16 -6.72
CA LEU A 14 25.15 30.05 -5.78
C LEU A 14 24.16 30.14 -4.62
N THR A 15 23.91 31.34 -4.09
CA THR A 15 22.89 31.53 -3.04
C THR A 15 21.47 31.29 -3.56
N ALA A 16 21.16 31.75 -4.77
CA ALA A 16 19.86 31.51 -5.39
C ALA A 16 19.64 30.02 -5.71
N PHE A 17 20.68 29.32 -6.18
CA PHE A 17 20.64 27.89 -6.43
C PHE A 17 20.48 27.09 -5.13
N GLY A 18 21.20 27.47 -4.07
CA GLY A 18 21.05 26.88 -2.74
C GLY A 18 19.64 27.07 -2.15
N LEU A 19 19.09 28.28 -2.27
CA LEU A 19 17.71 28.58 -1.82
C LEU A 19 16.66 27.83 -2.66
N TYR A 20 16.86 27.73 -3.97
CA TYR A 20 15.98 26.94 -4.85
C TYR A 20 16.00 25.46 -4.44
N TRP A 21 17.18 24.88 -4.24
CA TRP A 21 17.32 23.48 -3.88
C TRP A 21 16.79 23.17 -2.47
N PHE A 22 16.93 24.11 -1.54
CA PHE A 22 16.37 24.02 -0.18
C PHE A 22 14.85 24.14 -0.17
N SER A 23 14.28 25.06 -0.97
CA SER A 23 12.83 25.19 -1.11
C SER A 23 12.17 23.96 -1.73
N ASN A 24 12.91 23.21 -2.55
CA ASN A 24 12.43 21.98 -3.18
C ASN A 24 12.54 20.74 -2.26
N GLN A 25 13.09 20.88 -1.06
CA GLN A 25 13.13 19.82 -0.03
C GLN A 25 11.91 19.86 0.90
N SER A 26 10.73 20.17 0.36
CA SER A 26 9.48 19.90 1.07
C SER A 26 9.14 18.40 0.98
N SER A 27 10.02 17.55 1.49
CA SER A 27 9.71 16.17 1.83
C SER A 27 8.73 16.23 3.01
N ARG A 28 7.43 16.15 2.73
CA ARG A 28 6.42 15.90 3.78
C ARG A 28 6.93 14.69 4.58
N PRO A 29 6.93 14.74 5.92
CA PRO A 29 7.18 13.54 6.71
C PRO A 29 6.04 12.58 6.37
N ASP A 30 6.32 11.65 5.48
CA ASP A 30 5.42 10.57 5.12
C ASP A 30 5.20 9.81 6.42
N GLN A 31 4.01 9.95 6.98
CA GLN A 31 3.63 9.23 8.17
C GLN A 31 3.57 7.77 7.71
N GLU A 32 4.66 7.00 7.84
CA GLU A 32 4.68 5.59 7.49
C GLU A 32 3.53 4.91 8.26
N ILE A 33 2.42 4.68 7.57
CA ILE A 33 1.28 3.97 8.14
C ILE A 33 1.73 2.51 8.24
N SER A 34 2.26 2.17 9.41
CA SER A 34 2.75 0.83 9.72
C SER A 34 1.58 -0.16 9.66
N PHE A 35 1.67 -1.14 8.76
CA PHE A 35 0.69 -2.21 8.63
C PHE A 35 1.00 -3.34 9.61
N ASP A 36 0.29 -3.36 10.75
CA ASP A 36 0.42 -4.42 11.75
C ASP A 36 -0.29 -5.72 11.30
N ARG A 37 0.52 -6.73 10.98
CA ARG A 37 0.07 -8.07 10.55
C ARG A 37 -0.43 -8.96 11.70
N SER A 38 -0.19 -8.56 12.96
CA SER A 38 -0.51 -9.37 14.14
C SER A 38 -1.94 -9.17 14.65
N LEU A 39 -2.72 -8.28 14.03
CA LEU A 39 -4.09 -8.00 14.44
C LEU A 39 -5.00 -9.23 14.29
N THR A 40 -5.49 -9.70 15.42
CA THR A 40 -6.44 -10.80 15.52
C THR A 40 -7.75 -10.34 16.18
N PRO A 41 -8.89 -10.98 15.90
CA PRO A 41 -9.10 -12.05 14.91
C PRO A 41 -9.11 -11.53 13.46
N LEU A 42 -9.05 -12.46 12.50
CA LEU A 42 -9.45 -12.18 11.12
C LEU A 42 -10.97 -12.12 11.01
N ILE A 43 -11.49 -11.04 10.44
CA ILE A 43 -12.92 -10.79 10.27
C ILE A 43 -13.23 -10.71 8.78
N TYR A 44 -13.96 -11.69 8.26
CA TYR A 44 -14.27 -11.76 6.83
C TYR A 44 -15.59 -11.03 6.53
N THR A 45 -15.57 -10.12 5.57
CA THR A 45 -16.81 -9.53 5.05
C THR A 45 -17.60 -10.54 4.21
N LYS A 46 -18.90 -10.27 3.96
CA LYS A 46 -19.72 -11.09 3.05
C LYS A 46 -19.10 -11.17 1.66
N HIS A 47 -18.56 -10.05 1.15
CA HIS A 47 -17.93 -10.01 -0.16
C HIS A 47 -16.65 -10.84 -0.20
N ALA A 48 -15.81 -10.75 0.84
CA ALA A 48 -14.63 -11.61 0.96
C ALA A 48 -15.00 -13.09 0.93
N ARG A 49 -15.99 -13.53 1.73
CA ARG A 49 -16.46 -14.92 1.74
C ARG A 49 -16.93 -15.39 0.36
N CYS A 50 -17.78 -14.60 -0.31
CA CYS A 50 -18.24 -14.94 -1.65
C CYS A 50 -17.09 -15.05 -2.67
N ARG A 51 -16.13 -14.12 -2.62
CA ARG A 51 -14.96 -14.13 -3.51
C ARG A 51 -13.97 -15.25 -3.19
N MET A 52 -13.86 -15.66 -1.93
CA MET A 52 -13.08 -16.83 -1.51
C MET A 52 -13.68 -18.09 -2.12
N ASP A 53 -14.97 -18.33 -1.89
CA ASP A 53 -15.66 -19.53 -2.38
C ASP A 53 -15.65 -19.60 -3.93
N CYS A 54 -15.93 -18.47 -4.61
CA CYS A 54 -15.96 -18.41 -6.07
C CYS A 54 -14.59 -18.63 -6.73
N ARG A 55 -13.50 -18.27 -6.05
CA ARG A 55 -12.13 -18.33 -6.60
C ARG A 55 -11.27 -19.41 -5.97
N HIS A 56 -11.88 -20.28 -5.17
CA HIS A 56 -11.22 -21.37 -4.46
C HIS A 56 -10.09 -20.93 -3.53
N ILE A 57 -10.18 -19.74 -2.94
CA ILE A 57 -9.21 -19.22 -1.96
C ILE A 57 -9.69 -19.54 -0.55
N ASP A 58 -8.92 -20.31 0.21
CA ASP A 58 -9.28 -20.69 1.57
C ASP A 58 -8.72 -19.74 2.66
N GLU A 59 -9.11 -19.97 3.92
CA GLU A 59 -8.65 -19.13 5.04
C GLU A 59 -7.14 -19.28 5.32
N ALA A 60 -6.56 -20.45 5.07
CA ALA A 60 -5.14 -20.69 5.30
C ALA A 60 -4.30 -19.89 4.29
N GLU A 61 -4.79 -19.74 3.07
CA GLU A 61 -4.19 -18.91 2.02
C GLU A 61 -4.31 -17.43 2.34
N VAL A 62 -5.47 -16.97 2.83
CA VAL A 62 -5.61 -15.58 3.32
C VAL A 62 -4.62 -15.29 4.45
N GLN A 63 -4.45 -16.22 5.40
CA GLN A 63 -3.46 -16.09 6.47
C GLN A 63 -2.02 -16.12 5.95
N GLU A 64 -1.72 -16.97 4.96
CA GLU A 64 -0.43 -17.02 4.31
C GLU A 64 -0.07 -15.66 3.69
N ILE A 65 -1.00 -15.04 2.97
CA ILE A 65 -0.80 -13.73 2.36
C ILE A 65 -0.69 -12.64 3.42
N LEU A 66 -1.48 -12.69 4.50
CA LEU A 66 -1.34 -11.75 5.61
C LEU A 66 0.06 -11.79 6.23
N ARG A 67 0.67 -12.98 6.35
CA ARG A 67 2.03 -13.12 6.92
C ARG A 67 3.15 -12.79 5.93
N ASN A 68 3.05 -13.30 4.71
CA ASN A 68 4.17 -13.38 3.77
C ASN A 68 3.99 -12.49 2.53
N GLY A 69 2.77 -12.04 2.24
CA GLY A 69 2.45 -11.23 1.07
C GLY A 69 3.12 -9.86 1.09
N LYS A 70 3.47 -9.35 -0.08
CA LYS A 70 4.07 -8.01 -0.26
C LYS A 70 2.97 -6.96 -0.38
N ILE A 71 3.13 -5.83 0.31
CA ILE A 71 2.19 -4.73 0.20
C ILE A 71 2.34 -4.09 -1.18
N ASN A 72 1.25 -4.00 -1.93
CA ASN A 72 1.16 -3.21 -3.15
C ASN A 72 0.54 -1.84 -2.82
N TYR A 73 1.39 -0.84 -2.57
CA TYR A 73 0.94 0.52 -2.24
C TYR A 73 0.16 1.20 -3.38
N GLN A 74 0.37 0.81 -4.64
CA GLN A 74 -0.40 1.34 -5.78
C GLN A 74 -1.85 0.86 -5.78
N LYS A 75 -2.13 -0.26 -5.10
CA LYS A 75 -3.47 -0.84 -4.94
C LYS A 75 -4.01 -0.69 -3.51
N SER A 76 -3.26 0.00 -2.65
CA SER A 76 -3.63 0.28 -1.27
C SER A 76 -4.20 1.69 -1.16
N GLU A 77 -4.97 1.93 -0.11
CA GLU A 77 -5.48 3.24 0.28
C GLU A 77 -5.08 3.48 1.76
N PRO A 78 -3.78 3.67 2.05
CA PRO A 78 -3.31 3.76 3.43
C PRO A 78 -3.86 5.02 4.13
N ASP A 79 -4.18 6.08 3.39
CA ASP A 79 -4.73 7.32 3.94
C ASP A 79 -6.27 7.34 4.04
N SER A 80 -6.96 6.27 3.61
CA SER A 80 -8.43 6.25 3.62
C SER A 80 -8.99 6.33 5.03
N LYS A 81 -10.12 7.02 5.15
CA LYS A 81 -10.91 7.12 6.39
C LYS A 81 -12.26 6.43 6.20
N PRO A 82 -12.84 5.79 7.24
CA PRO A 82 -12.34 5.71 8.61
C PRO A 82 -11.12 4.80 8.80
N ASP A 83 -11.01 3.74 8.01
CA ASP A 83 -9.96 2.73 8.14
C ASP A 83 -9.07 2.70 6.89
N PRO A 84 -7.74 2.53 7.05
CA PRO A 84 -6.81 2.36 5.95
C PRO A 84 -7.00 0.99 5.29
N LYS A 85 -6.75 0.89 3.98
CA LYS A 85 -6.81 -0.39 3.24
C LYS A 85 -5.46 -0.74 2.65
N PHE A 86 -5.05 -2.00 2.82
CA PHE A 86 -3.79 -2.53 2.33
C PHE A 86 -4.03 -3.70 1.40
N ALA A 87 -3.54 -3.58 0.17
CA ALA A 87 -3.49 -4.66 -0.79
C ALA A 87 -2.21 -5.46 -0.58
N LEU A 88 -2.32 -6.72 -0.18
CA LEU A 88 -1.19 -7.64 -0.10
C LEU A 88 -1.27 -8.65 -1.24
N GLU A 89 -0.15 -8.85 -1.92
CA GLU A 89 -0.02 -9.76 -3.05
C GLU A 89 1.00 -10.85 -2.76
N GLY A 90 0.74 -12.05 -3.25
CA GLY A 90 1.65 -13.17 -3.11
C GLY A 90 1.17 -14.39 -3.87
N ILE A 91 1.98 -15.43 -3.83
CA ILE A 91 1.66 -16.74 -4.37
C ILE A 91 1.30 -17.64 -3.18
N THR A 92 0.14 -18.27 -3.22
CA THR A 92 -0.36 -19.21 -2.22
C THR A 92 0.28 -20.58 -2.35
N ARG A 93 0.09 -21.42 -1.34
CA ARG A 93 0.56 -22.82 -1.31
C ARG A 93 0.14 -23.68 -2.50
N ASP A 94 -0.99 -23.39 -3.14
CA ASP A 94 -1.49 -24.09 -4.34
C ASP A 94 -0.98 -23.48 -5.66
N ARG A 95 -0.15 -22.43 -5.57
CA ARG A 95 0.45 -21.64 -6.66
C ARG A 95 -0.50 -20.68 -7.36
N GLN A 96 -1.60 -20.28 -6.72
CA GLN A 96 -2.42 -19.17 -7.21
C GLN A 96 -1.77 -17.81 -6.87
N SER A 97 -1.68 -16.90 -7.84
CA SER A 97 -1.29 -15.52 -7.58
C SER A 97 -2.51 -14.74 -7.10
N VAL A 98 -2.49 -14.26 -5.85
CA VAL A 98 -3.65 -13.59 -5.25
C VAL A 98 -3.32 -12.21 -4.71
N ARG A 99 -4.33 -11.35 -4.69
CA ARG A 99 -4.35 -10.07 -3.96
C ARG A 99 -5.47 -10.10 -2.93
N ILE A 100 -5.12 -9.86 -1.67
CA ILE A 100 -6.07 -9.76 -0.57
C ILE A 100 -6.07 -8.34 -0.04
N ILE A 101 -7.27 -7.77 0.13
CA ILE A 101 -7.44 -6.43 0.70
C ILE A 101 -7.75 -6.55 2.18
N PHE A 102 -6.83 -6.03 2.99
CA PHE A 102 -6.93 -6.01 4.45
C PHE A 102 -7.22 -4.59 4.96
N ALA A 103 -8.07 -4.48 5.97
CA ALA A 103 -8.34 -3.23 6.68
C ALA A 103 -8.16 -3.46 8.19
N PRO A 104 -7.08 -2.93 8.79
CA PRO A 104 -6.93 -2.86 10.24
C PRO A 104 -8.13 -2.16 10.88
N SER A 105 -8.68 -2.74 11.95
CA SER A 105 -9.75 -2.11 12.73
C SER A 105 -9.52 -2.34 14.22
N LYS A 106 -10.23 -1.58 15.07
CA LYS A 106 -10.22 -1.78 16.53
C LYS A 106 -10.64 -3.19 16.97
N ARG A 107 -11.34 -3.95 16.12
CA ARG A 107 -11.84 -5.30 16.42
C ARG A 107 -10.94 -6.43 15.91
N GLY A 108 -9.90 -6.12 15.15
CA GLY A 108 -9.07 -7.10 14.45
C GLY A 108 -8.83 -6.73 12.99
N MET A 109 -8.30 -7.69 12.24
CA MET A 109 -7.95 -7.52 10.82
C MET A 109 -9.14 -7.88 9.94
N VAL A 110 -9.71 -6.90 9.24
CA VAL A 110 -10.86 -7.14 8.35
C VAL A 110 -10.37 -7.55 6.96
N VAL A 111 -10.85 -8.69 6.46
CA VAL A 111 -10.64 -9.14 5.09
C VAL A 111 -11.78 -8.62 4.23
N ILE A 112 -11.47 -7.65 3.37
CA ILE A 112 -12.47 -6.94 2.55
C ILE A 112 -12.80 -7.72 1.29
N THR A 113 -11.79 -8.19 0.57
CA THR A 113 -11.96 -8.99 -0.64
C THR A 113 -10.71 -9.79 -0.94
N CYS A 114 -10.89 -10.86 -1.70
CA CYS A 114 -9.86 -11.75 -2.20
C CYS A 114 -9.93 -11.71 -3.74
N ILE A 115 -8.81 -11.70 -4.43
CA ILE A 115 -8.74 -11.53 -5.89
C ILE A 115 -7.70 -12.50 -6.42
N ASP A 116 -8.09 -13.33 -7.39
CA ASP A 116 -7.16 -14.07 -8.24
C ASP A 116 -6.61 -13.10 -9.29
N LEU A 117 -5.28 -13.05 -9.46
CA LEU A 117 -4.59 -12.17 -10.37
C LEU A 117 -4.35 -12.80 -11.74
N ASP A 118 -4.47 -14.12 -11.84
CA ASP A 118 -4.18 -14.90 -13.04
C ASP A 118 -5.46 -15.27 -13.80
N GLU A 119 -6.61 -15.36 -13.11
CA GLU A 119 -7.89 -15.78 -13.69
C GLU A 119 -9.06 -14.83 -13.36
N GLU A 120 -9.88 -14.55 -14.37
CA GLU A 120 -11.11 -13.77 -14.21
C GLU A 120 -12.34 -14.67 -13.97
N TRP A 121 -12.64 -14.90 -12.69
CA TRP A 121 -13.82 -15.66 -12.28
C TRP A 121 -15.12 -14.86 -12.38
N THR A 122 -16.14 -15.42 -13.03
CA THR A 122 -17.52 -14.90 -13.04
C THR A 122 -18.22 -15.19 -11.71
N CYS A 123 -18.04 -14.28 -10.75
CA CYS A 123 -18.69 -14.36 -9.44
C CYS A 123 -19.94 -13.48 -9.34
N HIS A 124 -21.01 -14.01 -8.75
CA HIS A 124 -22.23 -13.27 -8.43
C HIS A 124 -22.25 -12.84 -6.96
N CYS A 125 -21.32 -11.98 -6.57
CA CYS A 125 -21.20 -11.48 -5.21
C CYS A 125 -21.90 -10.13 -5.04
N ASN A 126 -22.88 -10.08 -4.13
CA ASN A 126 -23.62 -8.86 -3.75
C ASN A 126 -23.22 -8.38 -2.36
#